data_AF-A0A2A5LZH2-F1
#
_entry.id   AF-A0A2A5LZH2-F1
#
_cell.length_a   1.000
_cell.length_b   1.000
_cell.length_c   1.000
_cell.angle_alpha   90.00
_cell.angle_beta   90.00
_cell.angle_gamma   90.00
#
_symmetry.space_group_name_H-M   'P 1'
#
loop_
_entity.id
_entity.type
_entity.pdbx_description
1 polymer ?
#
loop_
_entity_poly.entity_id
_entity_poly.type
_entity_poly.pdbx_seq_one_letter_code
_entity_poly.pdbx_strand_id
1 'polypeptide(L)'
;MTESEQYCLLMLLRKVKRDQSNLHIKFKSGGQMVVLGKEGLFRQDGCNLKSLVQATPANTVVRKIAKKSPVIDGVKKRGRELRELQWMLAYEMSGGKLLFDAKDTHVFKIDRWPNFTRLPHSDSCLRMAAFLGKRATSVALVSKILEIPIEQVRRFYVASREAGYTVALNEKAEVTEVGAKWINRALISSLLMKLKRVPSDVA
;
A
#
# COMPACT_ATOMS: atom_id res chain seq x y z
N MET A 1 4.60 8.68 21.01
CA MET A 1 4.71 8.14 19.65
C MET A 1 3.32 8.18 19.06
N THR A 2 3.09 9.02 18.05
CA THR A 2 1.77 9.14 17.40
C THR A 2 1.52 7.89 16.54
N GLU A 3 0.25 7.54 16.29
CA GLU A 3 -0.10 6.37 15.45
C GLU A 3 0.51 6.45 14.03
N SER A 4 0.73 7.67 13.54
CA SER A 4 1.44 7.96 12.28
C SER A 4 2.93 7.57 12.31
N GLU A 5 3.59 7.69 13.47
CA GLU A 5 5.00 7.30 13.63
C GLU A 5 5.18 5.78 13.66
N GLN A 6 4.18 5.04 14.17
CA GLN A 6 4.25 3.59 14.31
C GLN A 6 4.23 2.84 12.97
N TYR A 7 3.61 3.40 11.94
CA TYR A 7 3.49 2.80 10.60
C TYR A 7 4.25 3.57 9.52
N CYS A 8 5.26 4.34 9.92
CA CYS A 8 5.93 5.31 9.06
C CYS A 8 6.48 4.70 7.77
N LEU A 9 7.19 3.56 7.87
CA LEU A 9 7.75 2.90 6.69
C LEU A 9 6.66 2.38 5.74
N LEU A 10 5.61 1.78 6.26
CA LEU A 10 4.49 1.27 5.45
C LEU A 10 3.80 2.41 4.69
N MET A 11 3.58 3.55 5.35
CA MET A 11 3.06 4.78 4.72
C MET A 11 4.00 5.34 3.66
N LEU A 12 5.32 5.31 3.91
CA LEU A 12 6.31 5.70 2.92
C LEU A 12 6.24 4.80 1.69
N LEU A 13 6.13 3.48 1.84
CA LEU A 13 6.02 2.55 0.70
C LEU A 13 4.75 2.79 -0.12
N ARG A 14 3.60 3.07 0.53
CA ARG A 14 2.36 3.48 -0.16
C ARG A 14 2.60 4.72 -1.04
N LYS A 15 3.26 5.73 -0.48
CA LYS A 15 3.59 6.97 -1.20
C LYS A 15 4.54 6.70 -2.37
N VAL A 16 5.57 5.89 -2.16
CA VAL A 16 6.56 5.53 -3.19
C VAL A 16 5.93 4.86 -4.39
N LYS A 17 5.03 3.90 -4.14
CA LYS A 17 4.29 3.18 -5.19
C LYS A 17 3.36 4.11 -5.96
N ARG A 18 2.64 5.00 -5.27
CA ARG A 18 1.75 6.01 -5.87
C ARG A 18 2.50 7.02 -6.74
N ASP A 19 3.59 7.57 -6.20
CA ASP A 19 4.40 8.58 -6.86
C ASP A 19 5.36 7.98 -7.90
N GLN A 20 5.42 6.64 -8.01
CA GLN A 20 6.36 5.87 -8.84
C GLN A 20 7.82 6.34 -8.69
N SER A 21 8.19 6.66 -7.45
CA SER A 21 9.51 7.23 -7.13
C SER A 21 10.50 6.16 -6.69
N ASN A 22 11.80 6.47 -6.76
CA ASN A 22 12.86 5.57 -6.29
C ASN A 22 13.51 6.18 -5.06
N LEU A 23 13.64 5.39 -3.98
CA LEU A 23 14.18 5.84 -2.71
C LEU A 23 15.35 4.99 -2.24
N HIS A 24 16.32 5.64 -1.60
CA HIS A 24 17.34 5.05 -0.75
C HIS A 24 17.02 5.39 0.70
N ILE A 25 16.87 4.37 1.53
CA ILE A 25 16.54 4.48 2.95
C ILE A 25 17.73 3.92 3.71
N LYS A 26 18.32 4.72 4.60
CA LYS A 26 19.37 4.29 5.53
C LYS A 26 18.82 4.28 6.94
N PHE A 27 19.12 3.22 7.69
CA PHE A 27 18.65 3.06 9.07
C PHE A 27 19.79 3.37 10.05
N LYS A 28 19.51 4.11 11.12
CA LYS A 28 20.52 4.42 12.16
C LYS A 28 21.01 3.17 12.89
N SER A 29 20.18 2.14 13.00
CA SER A 29 20.56 0.84 13.57
C SER A 29 21.51 0.02 12.68
N GLY A 30 21.85 0.54 11.50
CA GLY A 30 22.64 -0.17 10.50
C GLY A 30 21.80 -0.69 9.35
N GLY A 31 22.45 -0.85 8.20
CA GLY A 31 21.82 -1.31 6.98
C GLY A 31 21.09 -0.23 6.18
N GLN A 32 20.62 -0.65 5.02
CA GLN A 32 20.02 0.21 4.02
C GLN A 32 19.02 -0.58 3.17
N MET A 33 18.11 0.16 2.55
CA MET A 33 17.14 -0.37 1.63
C MET A 33 16.97 0.56 0.44
N VAL A 34 16.89 -0.01 -0.75
CA VAL A 34 16.53 0.70 -1.96
C VAL A 34 15.18 0.19 -2.44
N VAL A 35 14.27 1.11 -2.73
CA VAL A 35 12.92 0.83 -3.20
C VAL A 35 12.73 1.48 -4.57
N LEU A 36 12.29 0.68 -5.54
CA LEU A 36 11.93 1.13 -6.89
C LEU A 36 10.40 1.11 -7.01
N GLY A 37 9.77 2.27 -6.87
CA GLY A 37 8.32 2.38 -6.79
C GLY A 37 7.61 2.02 -8.09
N LYS A 38 8.20 2.35 -9.25
CA LYS A 38 7.63 2.01 -10.57
C LYS A 38 7.72 0.52 -10.85
N GLU A 39 8.90 -0.06 -10.66
CA GLU A 39 9.15 -1.48 -10.90
C GLU A 39 8.51 -2.37 -9.83
N GLY A 40 8.12 -1.82 -8.68
CA GLY A 40 7.59 -2.59 -7.57
C GLY A 40 8.64 -3.52 -6.98
N LEU A 41 9.90 -3.09 -6.93
CA LEU A 41 11.02 -3.89 -6.41
C LEU A 41 11.67 -3.22 -5.21
N PHE A 42 12.28 -4.03 -4.35
CA PHE A 42 13.14 -3.55 -3.29
C PHE A 42 14.38 -4.42 -3.12
N ARG A 43 15.43 -3.86 -2.55
CA ARG A 43 16.59 -4.60 -2.08
C ARG A 43 17.02 -4.03 -0.75
N GLN A 44 17.18 -4.91 0.23
CA GLN A 44 17.71 -4.57 1.53
C GLN A 44 19.11 -5.14 1.70
N ASP A 45 19.91 -4.48 2.52
CA ASP A 45 21.29 -4.86 2.82
C ASP A 45 21.59 -4.47 4.28
N GLY A 46 22.00 -5.43 5.10
CA GLY A 46 22.34 -5.19 6.50
C GLY A 46 21.18 -4.76 7.42
N CYS A 47 19.91 -4.86 7.02
CA CYS A 47 18.76 -4.63 7.89
C CYS A 47 17.79 -5.82 7.93
N ASN A 48 17.12 -6.00 9.09
CA ASN A 48 16.18 -7.09 9.35
C ASN A 48 14.76 -6.56 9.58
N LEU A 49 13.76 -7.44 9.62
CA LEU A 49 12.35 -7.05 9.75
C LEU A 49 12.08 -6.22 11.01
N LYS A 50 12.72 -6.54 12.14
CA LYS A 50 12.59 -5.77 13.39
C LYS A 50 13.01 -4.31 13.20
N SER A 51 14.16 -4.06 12.57
CA SER A 51 14.62 -2.71 12.25
C SER A 51 13.67 -1.98 11.30
N LEU A 52 13.05 -2.69 10.36
CA LEU A 52 12.09 -2.11 9.41
C LEU A 52 10.76 -1.74 10.08
N VAL A 53 10.27 -2.58 10.99
CA VAL A 53 9.03 -2.31 11.76
C VAL A 53 9.20 -1.12 12.71
N GLN A 54 10.41 -0.94 13.25
CA GLN A 54 10.73 0.16 14.17
C GLN A 54 11.18 1.45 13.45
N ALA A 55 11.09 1.51 12.12
CA ALA A 55 11.53 2.64 11.34
C ALA A 55 10.65 3.88 11.55
N THR A 56 11.27 5.00 11.93
CA THR A 56 10.66 6.31 12.17
C THR A 56 11.46 7.40 11.46
N PRO A 57 10.93 8.62 11.28
CA PRO A 57 11.70 9.73 10.71
C PRO A 57 12.95 10.08 11.54
N ALA A 58 12.92 9.83 12.84
CA ALA A 58 14.06 10.10 13.73
C ALA A 58 15.21 9.10 13.57
N ASN A 59 14.93 7.86 13.13
CA ASN A 59 15.93 6.79 12.99
C ASN A 59 16.18 6.35 11.54
N THR A 60 15.61 7.05 10.56
CA THR A 60 15.83 6.79 9.13
C THR A 60 16.23 8.05 8.37
N VAL A 61 17.06 7.87 7.36
CA VAL A 61 17.39 8.91 6.37
C VAL A 61 16.89 8.44 5.02
N VAL A 62 15.97 9.21 4.44
CA VAL A 62 15.32 8.89 3.16
C VAL A 62 15.81 9.87 2.09
N ARG A 63 16.31 9.34 0.96
CA ARG A 63 16.78 10.12 -0.19
C ARG A 63 16.13 9.62 -1.46
N LYS A 64 15.73 10.53 -2.35
CA LYS A 64 15.29 10.17 -3.71
C LYS A 64 16.50 9.78 -4.57
N ILE A 65 16.34 8.75 -5.39
CA ILE A 65 17.35 8.26 -6.33
C ILE A 65 16.95 8.69 -7.74
N ALA A 66 17.90 9.23 -8.51
CA ALA A 66 17.71 9.56 -9.91
C ALA A 66 17.54 8.28 -10.77
N LYS A 67 16.71 8.34 -11.81
CA LYS A 67 16.37 7.20 -12.68
C LYS A 67 17.56 6.50 -13.35
N LYS A 68 18.70 7.20 -13.50
CA LYS A 68 19.94 6.68 -14.12
C LYS A 68 21.00 6.20 -13.12
N SER A 69 20.65 6.05 -11.84
CA SER A 69 21.62 5.61 -10.83
C SER A 69 22.00 4.13 -11.05
N PRO A 70 23.29 3.76 -10.97
CA PRO A 70 23.72 2.36 -11.15
C PRO A 70 23.16 1.41 -10.08
N VAL A 71 22.73 1.96 -8.94
CA VAL A 71 22.08 1.19 -7.87
C VAL A 71 20.75 0.59 -8.35
N ILE A 72 20.05 1.25 -9.27
CA ILE A 72 18.78 0.77 -9.84
C ILE A 72 18.98 -0.56 -10.57
N ASP A 73 20.03 -0.68 -11.37
CA ASP A 73 20.30 -1.90 -12.14
C ASP A 73 20.60 -3.09 -11.21
N GLY A 74 21.30 -2.83 -10.10
CA GLY A 74 21.53 -3.81 -9.06
C GLY A 74 20.23 -4.34 -8.43
N VAL A 75 19.24 -3.46 -8.20
CA VAL A 75 17.92 -3.84 -7.68
C VAL A 75 17.08 -4.52 -8.76
N LYS A 76 17.15 -4.12 -10.02
CA LYS A 76 16.44 -4.80 -11.11
C LYS A 76 16.90 -6.25 -11.29
N LYS A 77 18.20 -6.50 -11.15
CA LYS A 77 18.77 -7.85 -11.32
C LYS A 77 18.54 -8.78 -10.13
N ARG A 78 18.55 -8.24 -8.90
CA ARG A 78 18.59 -9.04 -7.66
C ARG A 78 17.64 -8.54 -6.57
N GLY A 79 16.63 -7.78 -6.96
CA GLY A 79 15.60 -7.25 -6.07
C GLY A 79 14.52 -8.29 -5.79
N ARG A 80 13.74 -8.02 -4.76
CA ARG A 80 12.53 -8.76 -4.39
C ARG A 80 11.31 -7.91 -4.69
N GLU A 81 10.16 -8.55 -4.83
CA GLU A 81 8.87 -7.89 -5.03
C GLU A 81 8.50 -7.02 -3.83
N LEU A 82 8.21 -5.74 -4.06
CA LEU A 82 7.86 -4.76 -3.03
C LEU A 82 6.61 -5.18 -2.25
N ARG A 83 5.68 -5.88 -2.90
CA ARG A 83 4.49 -6.47 -2.26
C ARG A 83 4.86 -7.48 -1.15
N GLU A 84 6.00 -8.16 -1.25
CA GLU A 84 6.47 -9.02 -0.14
C GLU A 84 6.85 -8.20 1.09
N LEU A 85 7.55 -7.08 0.88
CA LEU A 85 7.89 -6.18 1.98
C LEU A 85 6.65 -5.56 2.61
N GLN A 86 5.69 -5.12 1.78
CA GLN A 86 4.42 -4.58 2.26
C GLN A 86 3.67 -5.61 3.11
N TRP A 87 3.59 -6.86 2.65
CA TRP A 87 3.00 -7.96 3.43
C TRP A 87 3.70 -8.13 4.77
N MET A 88 5.03 -8.30 4.78
CA MET A 88 5.81 -8.54 6.00
C MET A 88 5.61 -7.42 7.02
N LEU A 89 5.70 -6.16 6.59
CA LEU A 89 5.51 -5.02 7.49
C LEU A 89 4.09 -4.96 8.02
N ALA A 90 3.10 -5.04 7.15
CA ALA A 90 1.69 -4.96 7.52
C ALA A 90 1.26 -6.11 8.45
N TYR A 91 1.77 -7.32 8.20
CA TYR A 91 1.51 -8.49 9.03
C TYR A 91 2.05 -8.33 10.45
N GLU A 92 3.31 -7.88 10.58
CA GLU A 92 3.92 -7.65 11.90
C GLU A 92 3.32 -6.43 12.61
N MET A 93 3.18 -5.31 11.90
CA MET A 93 2.67 -4.05 12.46
C MET A 93 1.22 -4.14 12.90
N SER A 94 0.39 -4.93 12.20
CA SER A 94 -1.02 -5.11 12.56
C SER A 94 -1.14 -5.60 13.99
N GLY A 95 -0.33 -6.57 14.42
CA GLY A 95 -0.46 -7.17 15.76
C GLY A 95 -1.85 -7.75 16.04
N GLY A 96 -2.69 -7.97 15.01
CA GLY A 96 -4.10 -8.38 15.16
C GLY A 96 -5.12 -7.23 15.16
N LYS A 97 -4.66 -5.99 15.03
CA LYS A 97 -5.48 -4.79 14.86
C LYS A 97 -5.64 -4.44 13.38
N LEU A 98 -6.74 -3.79 13.06
CA LEU A 98 -6.92 -3.14 11.77
C LEU A 98 -6.00 -1.92 11.69
N LEU A 99 -5.45 -1.65 10.51
CA LEU A 99 -4.59 -0.49 10.26
C LEU A 99 -5.31 0.51 9.36
N PHE A 100 -5.02 1.80 9.58
CA PHE A 100 -5.55 2.90 8.79
C PHE A 100 -7.10 2.94 8.80
N ASP A 101 -7.72 3.04 7.65
CA ASP A 101 -9.17 3.11 7.41
C ASP A 101 -9.85 1.72 7.35
N ALA A 102 -9.10 0.63 7.62
CA ALA A 102 -9.61 -0.73 7.54
C ALA A 102 -10.72 -0.99 8.58
N LYS A 103 -11.79 -1.70 8.18
CA LYS A 103 -12.95 -2.02 9.04
C LYS A 103 -13.28 -3.50 8.99
N ASP A 104 -13.83 -4.04 10.07
CA ASP A 104 -14.27 -5.44 10.10
C ASP A 104 -15.44 -5.73 9.13
N THR A 105 -16.15 -4.69 8.72
CA THR A 105 -17.24 -4.76 7.74
C THR A 105 -16.76 -4.71 6.29
N HIS A 106 -15.47 -4.48 6.04
CA HIS A 106 -14.94 -4.50 4.67
C HIS A 106 -15.03 -5.89 4.07
N VAL A 107 -15.68 -5.96 2.90
CA VAL A 107 -15.83 -7.15 2.09
C VAL A 107 -14.70 -7.19 1.07
N PHE A 108 -13.92 -8.26 1.15
CA PHE A 108 -12.76 -8.42 0.30
C PHE A 108 -12.71 -9.83 -0.28
N LYS A 109 -12.00 -9.94 -1.40
CA LYS A 109 -11.67 -11.19 -2.07
C LYS A 109 -10.17 -11.23 -2.31
N ILE A 110 -9.57 -12.42 -2.29
CA ILE A 110 -8.20 -12.61 -2.78
C ILE A 110 -8.25 -12.75 -4.30
N ASP A 111 -7.58 -11.86 -5.04
CA ASP A 111 -7.48 -11.92 -6.50
C ASP A 111 -6.23 -12.70 -6.97
N ARG A 112 -5.19 -12.72 -6.12
CA ARG A 112 -3.93 -13.40 -6.37
C ARG A 112 -3.44 -14.08 -5.11
N TRP A 113 -2.99 -15.32 -5.24
CA TRP A 113 -2.45 -16.07 -4.12
C TRP A 113 -1.15 -15.45 -3.59
N PRO A 114 -1.05 -15.15 -2.29
CA PRO A 114 0.21 -14.77 -1.67
C PRO A 114 1.23 -15.92 -1.75
N ASN A 115 2.51 -15.60 -1.99
CA ASN A 115 3.56 -16.61 -2.02
C ASN A 115 3.98 -17.01 -0.59
N PHE A 116 3.22 -17.90 0.04
CA PHE A 116 3.46 -18.30 1.42
C PHE A 116 4.80 -18.98 1.68
N THR A 117 5.52 -19.47 0.67
CA THR A 117 6.90 -19.99 0.88
C THR A 117 7.90 -18.89 1.24
N ARG A 118 7.55 -17.61 1.01
CA ARG A 118 8.41 -16.44 1.27
C ARG A 118 7.82 -15.45 2.28
N LEU A 119 6.56 -15.62 2.64
CA LEU A 119 5.80 -14.67 3.45
C LEU A 119 5.52 -15.24 4.85
N PRO A 120 5.56 -14.42 5.90
CA PRO A 120 5.08 -14.83 7.21
C PRO A 120 3.60 -15.20 7.12
N HIS A 121 3.26 -16.37 7.64
CA HIS A 121 1.90 -16.90 7.60
C HIS A 121 1.67 -17.92 8.71
N SER A 122 0.40 -18.16 9.02
CA SER A 122 -0.07 -19.30 9.81
C SER A 122 -0.91 -20.23 8.95
N ASP A 123 -1.27 -21.40 9.46
CA ASP A 123 -2.20 -22.33 8.76
C ASP A 123 -3.56 -21.67 8.47
N SER A 124 -4.01 -20.79 9.37
CA SER A 124 -5.19 -19.94 9.16
C SER A 124 -5.06 -19.08 7.91
N CYS A 125 -3.87 -18.59 7.55
CA CYS A 125 -3.66 -17.81 6.32
C CYS A 125 -3.94 -18.64 5.07
N LEU A 126 -3.54 -19.92 5.04
CA LEU A 126 -3.84 -20.82 3.93
C LEU A 126 -5.34 -21.06 3.80
N ARG A 127 -6.02 -21.34 4.93
CA ARG A 127 -7.48 -21.53 4.98
C ARG A 127 -8.23 -20.28 4.50
N MET A 128 -7.82 -19.10 4.97
CA MET A 128 -8.39 -17.82 4.54
C MET A 128 -8.16 -17.56 3.05
N ALA A 129 -6.93 -17.77 2.54
CA ALA A 129 -6.63 -17.58 1.12
C ALA A 129 -7.45 -18.52 0.21
N ALA A 130 -7.61 -19.79 0.61
CA ALA A 130 -8.43 -20.75 -0.12
C ALA A 130 -9.92 -20.38 -0.13
N PHE A 131 -10.46 -19.94 1.02
CA PHE A 131 -11.84 -19.50 1.15
C PHE A 131 -12.10 -18.21 0.35
N LEU A 132 -11.27 -17.19 0.56
CA LEU A 132 -11.42 -15.86 -0.05
C LEU A 132 -11.03 -15.81 -1.52
N GLY A 133 -10.31 -16.81 -2.05
CA GLY A 133 -10.08 -16.96 -3.49
C GLY A 133 -11.37 -17.29 -4.25
N LYS A 134 -12.34 -17.92 -3.58
CA LYS A 134 -13.63 -18.32 -4.17
C LYS A 134 -14.75 -17.33 -3.86
N ARG A 135 -14.80 -16.81 -2.63
CA ARG A 135 -15.92 -16.01 -2.14
C ARG A 135 -15.43 -14.70 -1.54
N ALA A 136 -16.00 -13.58 -1.97
CA ALA A 136 -15.81 -12.31 -1.28
C ALA A 136 -16.60 -12.32 0.03
N THR A 137 -15.98 -11.93 1.14
CA THR A 137 -16.61 -11.98 2.48
C THR A 137 -16.04 -10.88 3.37
N SER A 138 -16.82 -10.42 4.35
CA SER A 138 -16.31 -9.41 5.28
C SER A 138 -15.32 -10.00 6.29
N VAL A 139 -14.39 -9.19 6.78
CA VAL A 139 -13.40 -9.59 7.80
C VAL A 139 -14.08 -10.26 9.00
N ALA A 140 -15.16 -9.66 9.55
CA ALA A 140 -15.90 -10.24 10.66
C ALA A 140 -16.53 -11.61 10.33
N LEU A 141 -17.08 -11.76 9.11
CA LEU A 141 -17.72 -13.02 8.71
C LEU A 141 -16.70 -14.13 8.43
N VAL A 142 -15.51 -13.81 7.93
CA VAL A 142 -14.43 -14.80 7.76
C VAL A 142 -14.08 -15.45 9.10
N SER A 143 -13.95 -14.64 10.16
CA SER A 143 -13.69 -15.15 11.52
C SER A 143 -14.76 -16.13 11.99
N LYS A 144 -16.04 -15.78 11.79
CA LYS A 144 -17.16 -16.64 12.18
C LYS A 144 -17.28 -17.91 11.35
N ILE A 145 -17.11 -17.82 10.04
CA ILE A 145 -17.30 -18.95 9.11
C ILE A 145 -16.17 -19.98 9.23
N LEU A 146 -14.93 -19.50 9.35
CA LEU A 146 -13.76 -20.38 9.42
C LEU A 146 -13.36 -20.73 10.86
N GLU A 147 -14.05 -20.15 11.86
CA GLU A 147 -13.74 -20.30 13.28
C GLU A 147 -12.29 -19.90 13.59
N ILE A 148 -11.83 -18.81 12.98
CA ILE A 148 -10.48 -18.27 13.15
C ILE A 148 -10.57 -17.03 14.05
N PRO A 149 -9.66 -16.86 15.05
CA PRO A 149 -9.63 -15.65 15.88
C PRO A 149 -9.57 -14.38 15.03
N ILE A 150 -10.40 -13.39 15.38
CA ILE A 150 -10.56 -12.17 14.58
C ILE A 150 -9.23 -11.43 14.39
N GLU A 151 -8.31 -11.53 15.36
CA GLU A 151 -6.97 -10.96 15.30
C GLU A 151 -6.16 -11.55 14.15
N GLN A 152 -6.23 -12.87 13.92
CA GLN A 152 -5.54 -13.51 12.80
C GLN A 152 -6.16 -13.10 11.46
N VAL A 153 -7.49 -12.95 11.42
CA VAL A 153 -8.20 -12.49 10.22
C VAL A 153 -7.84 -11.05 9.88
N ARG A 154 -7.85 -10.14 10.87
CA ARG A 154 -7.44 -8.75 10.70
C ARG A 154 -6.01 -8.65 10.22
N ARG A 155 -5.09 -9.41 10.83
CA ARG A 155 -3.68 -9.46 10.41
C ARG A 155 -3.52 -9.90 8.96
N PHE A 156 -4.21 -10.96 8.57
CA PHE A 156 -4.23 -11.44 7.20
C PHE A 156 -4.82 -10.41 6.23
N TYR A 157 -5.96 -9.82 6.58
CA TYR A 157 -6.64 -8.83 5.75
C TYR A 157 -5.76 -7.60 5.50
N VAL A 158 -5.19 -7.01 6.55
CA VAL A 158 -4.30 -5.85 6.43
C VAL A 158 -3.08 -6.20 5.58
N ALA A 159 -2.40 -7.33 5.85
CA ALA A 159 -1.24 -7.75 5.06
C ALA A 159 -1.58 -7.95 3.57
N SER A 160 -2.72 -8.57 3.30
CA SER A 160 -3.20 -8.81 1.94
C SER A 160 -3.59 -7.52 1.23
N ARG A 161 -4.24 -6.58 1.93
CA ARG A 161 -4.63 -5.27 1.42
C ARG A 161 -3.42 -4.43 1.05
N GLU A 162 -2.46 -4.31 1.97
CA GLU A 162 -1.25 -3.50 1.75
C GLU A 162 -0.35 -4.03 0.63
N ALA A 163 -0.24 -5.34 0.51
CA ALA A 163 0.51 -5.98 -0.55
C ALA A 163 -0.22 -5.99 -1.89
N GLY A 164 -1.52 -5.65 -1.92
CA GLY A 164 -2.35 -5.68 -3.12
C GLY A 164 -2.58 -7.11 -3.63
N TYR A 165 -2.96 -8.02 -2.71
CA TYR A 165 -3.51 -9.35 -3.02
C TYR A 165 -5.05 -9.38 -2.90
N THR A 166 -5.67 -8.27 -2.51
CA THR A 166 -7.11 -8.17 -2.31
C THR A 166 -7.74 -7.19 -3.27
N VAL A 167 -8.97 -7.49 -3.66
CA VAL A 167 -9.91 -6.51 -4.24
C VAL A 167 -10.99 -6.24 -3.19
N ALA A 168 -11.12 -4.97 -2.80
CA ALA A 168 -12.19 -4.53 -1.91
C ALA A 168 -13.46 -4.27 -2.74
N LEU A 169 -14.61 -4.78 -2.29
CA LEU A 169 -15.87 -4.68 -3.02
C LEU A 169 -16.81 -3.61 -2.46
N ASN A 170 -16.60 -3.17 -1.21
CA ASN A 170 -17.42 -2.14 -0.56
C ASN A 170 -16.60 -0.97 0.00
N GLU A 171 -15.30 -0.91 -0.27
CA GLU A 171 -14.52 0.31 -0.07
C GLU A 171 -15.01 1.31 -1.12
N LYS A 172 -15.87 2.26 -0.71
CA LYS A 172 -16.11 3.45 -1.53
C LYS A 172 -14.72 4.05 -1.79
N ALA A 173 -14.38 4.26 -3.06
CA ALA A 173 -13.15 4.96 -3.41
C ALA A 173 -13.06 6.20 -2.53
N GLU A 174 -12.00 6.31 -1.72
CA GLU A 174 -11.68 7.58 -1.09
C GLU A 174 -11.51 8.56 -2.25
N VAL A 175 -12.52 9.40 -2.45
CA VAL A 175 -12.33 10.66 -3.15
C VAL A 175 -11.36 11.39 -2.25
N THR A 176 -10.06 11.23 -2.54
CA THR A 176 -9.09 12.18 -2.06
C THR A 176 -9.56 13.49 -2.67
N GLU A 177 -10.09 14.40 -1.85
CA GLU A 177 -10.09 15.80 -2.20
C GLU A 177 -8.61 16.17 -2.38
N VAL A 178 -8.10 15.91 -3.59
CA VAL A 178 -6.96 16.66 -4.09
C VAL A 178 -7.49 18.07 -4.03
N GLY A 179 -7.05 18.83 -3.03
CA GLY A 179 -7.31 20.26 -2.97
C GLY A 179 -6.82 20.81 -4.30
N ALA A 180 -7.75 20.93 -5.24
CA ALA A 180 -7.46 21.43 -6.55
C ALA A 180 -7.04 22.86 -6.29
N LYS A 181 -5.74 23.14 -6.42
CA LYS A 181 -5.28 24.50 -6.64
C LYS A 181 -6.00 24.94 -7.89
N TRP A 182 -7.02 25.73 -7.61
CA TRP A 182 -8.06 26.15 -8.49
C TRP A 182 -7.41 26.84 -9.69
N ILE A 183 -7.42 26.17 -10.84
CA ILE A 183 -7.12 26.83 -12.11
C ILE A 183 -8.20 27.92 -12.24
N ASN A 184 -7.76 29.18 -12.27
CA ASN A 184 -8.58 30.40 -12.30
C ASN A 184 -9.98 30.19 -12.91
N ARG A 185 -11.06 30.12 -12.10
CA ARG A 185 -12.44 30.01 -12.60
C ARG A 185 -12.79 31.15 -13.56
N ALA A 186 -12.08 32.28 -13.53
CA ALA A 186 -12.24 33.36 -14.50
C ALA A 186 -11.93 32.92 -15.96
N LEU A 187 -10.97 32.01 -16.17
CA LEU A 187 -10.66 31.49 -17.51
C LEU A 187 -11.69 30.45 -17.95
N ILE A 188 -12.14 29.60 -17.03
CA ILE A 188 -13.16 28.58 -17.32
C ILE A 188 -14.52 29.24 -17.59
N SER A 189 -14.90 30.27 -16.83
CA SER A 189 -16.14 31.01 -17.07
C SER A 189 -16.11 31.77 -18.40
N SER A 190 -14.97 32.35 -18.78
CA SER A 190 -14.75 33.01 -20.07
C SER A 190 -14.88 32.03 -21.26
N LEU A 191 -14.31 30.82 -21.13
CA LEU A 191 -14.43 29.76 -22.13
C LEU A 191 -15.88 29.23 -22.25
N LEU A 192 -16.58 29.05 -21.13
CA LEU A 192 -17.98 28.64 -21.12
C LEU A 192 -18.91 29.71 -21.68
N MET A 193 -18.63 31.00 -21.42
CA MET A 193 -19.36 32.11 -22.03
C MET A 193 -19.16 32.18 -23.54
N LYS A 194 -17.95 31.89 -24.04
CA LYS A 194 -17.66 31.83 -25.47
C LYS A 194 -18.34 30.65 -26.16
N LEU A 195 -18.45 29.50 -25.50
CA LEU A 195 -19.16 28.32 -26.03
C LEU A 195 -20.69 28.50 -26.05
N LYS A 196 -21.26 29.31 -25.14
CA LYS A 196 -22.69 29.64 -25.13
C LYS A 196 -23.10 30.69 -26.19
N ARG A 197 -22.14 31.35 -26.84
CA ARG A 197 -22.41 32.21 -27.99
C ARG A 197 -22.29 31.39 -29.27
N VAL A 198 -23.26 30.53 -29.52
CA VAL A 198 -23.60 30.14 -30.90
C VAL A 198 -24.56 31.23 -31.41
N PRO A 199 -24.32 31.84 -32.59
CA PRO A 199 -25.27 32.78 -33.15
C PRO A 199 -26.55 32.02 -33.52
N SER A 200 -27.66 32.42 -32.93
CA SER A 200 -28.99 32.13 -33.47
C SER A 200 -29.20 33.02 -34.68
N ASP A 201 -28.60 32.65 -35.80
CA ASP A 201 -28.91 33.16 -37.14
C ASP A 201 -28.64 32.05 -38.15
N VAL A 202 -29.57 31.09 -38.24
CA VAL A 202 -29.95 30.43 -39.50
C VAL A 202 -31.41 29.99 -39.38
N ALA A 203 -32.25 30.64 -40.19
CA ALA A 203 -33.66 30.39 -40.52
C ALA A 203 -34.74 30.74 -39.48
#